data_AF-A0A0C9XEA6-F1
#
_entry.id   AF-A0A0C9XEA6-F1
#
_cell.length_a   1.000
_cell.length_b   1.000
_cell.length_c   1.000
_cell.angle_alpha   90.00
_cell.angle_beta   90.00
_cell.angle_gamma   90.00
#
_symmetry.space_group_name_H-M   'P 1'
#
loop_
_entity.id
_entity.type
_entity.pdbx_description
1 polymer ?
#
loop_
_entity_poly.entity_id
_entity_poly.type
_entity_poly.pdbx_seq_one_letter_code
_entity_poly.pdbx_strand_id
1 'polypeptide(L)'
;MEMKSRIPKSKSEKRRNQQSTESPTPLSGPEILDDRAARILSSLQALGAPHLTQEEFSSVFAGPFADILLFINDHIKGRQGVARLRGQIHSMREERKKSNIRRPDDALRSVADKAASVLTAARKTAEVCRRQVDEKMALMEVSQHEVEAKQADLQRKKKILLMLQVLEKRETLRVQRFEELGRLLVDLRTAVQDPKSPVRQTANLSTTAPLPGSFRLKITRTRTSRSRETLANWQAYHIRLLRLIQDRNNRQTETELAHRLREAVLKRQPGCDADATIEELVAVARIRAKRKTRYQSQLASQPMITKTDLQNMEEGNKAKVQQVQLQLDKSTALTFVLEHYIRVISTFMETTSHIIRSSLEESGSKKDRLVDQLKGLICALPAAEDDHRGEFALSVRGTIGIRGNLNALFVVKEVEKFIRKCHELESFLRSASLADIAATSEDDEILLDNYHPNTKKSQEKAFKLLTRKVEKAEMGLSLVQDIEDLMRETRTIVGKEL
;
A
#
# COMPACT_ATOMS: atom_id res chain seq x y z
N MET A 1 67.14 -17.32 -12.46
CA MET A 1 66.88 -15.91 -12.82
C MET A 1 65.45 -15.58 -12.39
N GLU A 2 65.29 -15.11 -11.16
CA GLU A 2 63.97 -14.76 -10.59
C GLU A 2 63.73 -13.25 -10.75
N MET A 3 62.78 -12.87 -11.60
CA MET A 3 62.34 -11.49 -11.71
C MET A 3 61.36 -11.15 -10.58
N LYS A 4 61.88 -10.50 -9.54
CA LYS A 4 61.08 -9.86 -8.47
C LYS A 4 60.38 -8.62 -9.03
N SER A 5 59.08 -8.74 -9.34
CA SER A 5 58.24 -7.57 -9.62
C SER A 5 57.99 -6.77 -8.33
N ARG A 6 58.54 -5.55 -8.26
CA ARG A 6 58.26 -4.58 -7.21
C ARG A 6 57.13 -3.67 -7.68
N ILE A 7 55.91 -3.96 -7.23
CA ILE A 7 54.78 -3.04 -7.34
C ILE A 7 54.90 -2.03 -6.18
N PRO A 8 54.92 -0.70 -6.43
CA PRO A 8 54.97 0.28 -5.37
C PRO A 8 53.61 0.40 -4.67
N LYS A 9 53.59 0.17 -3.34
CA LYS A 9 52.43 0.39 -2.49
C LYS A 9 52.11 1.89 -2.42
N SER A 10 51.04 2.31 -3.09
CA SER A 10 50.47 3.65 -2.91
C SER A 10 49.89 3.79 -1.50
N LYS A 11 50.45 4.69 -0.70
CA LYS A 11 49.88 5.12 0.58
C LYS A 11 48.57 5.86 0.29
N SER A 12 47.45 5.15 0.37
CA SER A 12 46.12 5.75 0.41
C SER A 12 45.93 6.37 1.79
N GLU A 13 46.10 7.68 1.86
CA GLU A 13 45.78 8.52 3.00
C GLU A 13 44.27 8.48 3.24
N LYS A 14 43.83 7.61 4.16
CA LYS A 14 42.46 7.52 4.66
C LYS A 14 42.11 8.83 5.38
N ARG A 15 41.63 9.84 4.63
CA ARG A 15 40.84 10.92 5.20
C ARG A 15 39.49 10.35 5.61
N ARG A 16 39.42 9.97 6.87
CA ARG A 16 38.24 9.54 7.61
C ARG A 16 37.28 10.73 7.66
N ASN A 17 36.36 10.82 6.69
CA ASN A 17 35.24 11.74 6.74
C ASN A 17 34.23 11.15 7.74
N GLN A 18 34.42 11.43 9.02
CA GLN A 18 33.41 11.21 10.05
C GLN A 18 32.33 12.29 9.86
N GLN A 19 31.39 12.05 8.95
CA GLN A 19 30.08 12.67 9.06
C GLN A 19 29.29 11.81 10.04
N SER A 20 29.31 12.25 11.29
CA SER A 20 28.45 11.77 12.35
C SER A 20 27.00 12.02 11.94
N THR A 21 26.32 10.99 11.43
CA THR A 21 24.86 10.96 11.41
C THR A 21 24.38 10.62 12.81
N GLU A 22 24.57 11.56 13.74
CA GLU A 22 23.84 11.58 15.01
C GLU A 22 22.45 12.11 14.71
N SER A 23 21.46 11.22 14.75
CA SER A 23 20.07 11.63 14.89
C SER A 23 19.94 12.53 16.12
N PRO A 24 19.34 13.73 16.02
CA PRO A 24 19.32 14.68 17.11
C PRO A 24 18.40 14.13 18.21
N THR A 25 19.01 13.62 19.28
CA THR A 25 18.33 13.41 20.55
C THR A 25 17.85 14.79 21.04
N PRO A 26 16.57 14.99 21.36
CA PRO A 26 16.09 16.25 21.89
C PRO A 26 16.65 16.43 23.31
N LEU A 27 17.83 17.07 23.40
CA LEU A 27 18.36 17.62 24.65
C LEU A 27 17.64 18.94 24.92
N SER A 28 16.37 18.83 25.33
CA SER A 28 15.54 19.95 25.75
C SER A 28 15.82 20.27 27.22
N GLY A 29 16.89 21.03 27.44
CA GLY A 29 17.05 21.87 28.62
C GLY A 29 17.01 23.35 28.17
N PRO A 30 16.19 24.22 28.78
CA PRO A 30 16.04 25.61 28.35
C PRO A 30 17.38 26.39 28.35
N GLU A 31 18.28 26.07 29.28
CA GLU A 31 19.59 26.73 29.41
C GLU A 31 20.54 26.48 28.20
N ILE A 32 20.41 25.35 27.49
CA ILE A 32 21.29 25.03 26.36
C ILE A 32 20.85 25.75 25.08
N LEU A 33 19.55 26.07 24.98
CA LEU A 33 18.99 26.76 23.82
C LEU A 33 19.35 28.24 23.81
N ASP A 34 19.36 28.88 24.98
CA ASP A 34 19.72 30.30 25.12
C ASP A 34 21.19 30.57 24.77
N ASP A 35 22.09 29.70 25.21
CA ASP A 35 23.52 29.76 24.87
C ASP A 35 23.77 29.61 23.36
N ARG A 36 22.96 28.78 22.70
CA ARG A 36 23.07 28.53 21.26
C ARG A 36 22.52 29.70 20.45
N ALA A 37 21.38 30.26 20.87
CA ALA A 37 20.78 31.44 20.26
C ALA A 37 21.73 32.64 20.33
N ALA A 38 22.37 32.88 21.47
CA ALA A 38 23.33 33.97 21.66
C ALA A 38 24.54 33.88 20.71
N ARG A 39 25.08 32.68 20.50
CA ARG A 39 26.22 32.44 19.58
C ARG A 39 25.85 32.70 18.13
N ILE A 40 24.64 32.29 17.73
CA ILE A 40 24.15 32.47 16.35
C ILE A 40 23.84 33.94 16.10
N LEU A 41 23.19 34.62 17.05
CA LEU A 41 22.95 36.06 16.96
C LEU A 41 24.25 36.85 16.79
N SER A 42 25.27 36.55 17.60
CA SER A 42 26.59 37.17 17.50
C SER A 42 27.24 36.93 16.13
N SER A 43 27.09 35.72 15.60
CA SER A 43 27.64 35.34 14.30
C SER A 43 26.90 36.05 13.16
N LEU A 44 25.56 36.10 13.20
CA LEU A 44 24.73 36.82 12.22
C LEU A 44 24.99 38.33 12.26
N GLN A 45 25.19 38.93 13.44
CA GLN A 45 25.58 40.33 13.56
C GLN A 45 26.96 40.59 12.93
N ALA A 46 27.92 39.67 13.09
CA ALA A 46 29.20 39.74 12.39
C ALA A 46 29.08 39.61 10.84
N LEU A 47 27.98 39.01 10.36
CA LEU A 47 27.60 38.97 8.95
C LEU A 47 26.88 40.24 8.46
N GLY A 48 26.54 41.16 9.35
CA GLY A 48 25.84 42.42 9.06
C GLY A 48 24.32 42.34 9.23
N ALA A 49 23.81 41.39 10.02
CA ALA A 49 22.40 41.38 10.43
C ALA A 49 22.08 42.58 11.35
N PRO A 50 20.83 43.08 11.35
CA PRO A 50 20.41 44.17 12.23
C PRO A 50 20.59 43.82 13.72
N HIS A 51 20.81 44.85 14.55
CA HIS A 51 20.94 44.71 15.99
C HIS A 51 19.58 44.34 16.61
N LEU A 52 19.33 43.05 16.75
CA LEU A 52 18.23 42.49 17.53
C LEU A 52 18.70 42.24 18.96
N THR A 53 17.80 42.47 19.93
CA THR A 53 18.07 42.08 21.32
C THR A 53 18.04 40.55 21.46
N GLN A 54 18.73 40.01 22.47
CA GLN A 54 18.80 38.55 22.66
C GLN A 54 17.41 37.96 22.94
N GLU A 55 16.55 38.67 23.65
CA GLU A 55 15.18 38.25 23.95
C GLU A 55 14.31 38.19 22.69
N GLU A 56 14.39 39.21 21.82
CA GLU A 56 13.71 39.21 20.52
C GLU A 56 14.20 38.06 19.64
N PHE A 57 15.51 37.81 19.62
CA PHE A 57 16.09 36.73 18.84
C PHE A 57 15.69 35.36 19.36
N SER A 58 15.73 35.12 20.68
CA SER A 58 15.32 33.85 21.29
C SER A 58 13.84 33.54 21.03
N SER A 59 12.97 34.57 20.97
CA SER A 59 11.55 34.37 20.64
C SER A 59 11.34 33.88 19.19
N VAL A 60 12.19 34.32 18.27
CA VAL A 60 12.15 33.94 16.85
C VAL A 60 12.95 32.66 16.58
N PHE A 61 13.94 32.37 17.42
CA PHE A 61 14.82 31.20 17.35
C PHE A 61 14.14 29.94 17.90
N ALA A 62 12.95 29.62 17.36
CA ALA A 62 12.18 28.44 17.71
C ALA A 62 11.73 27.67 16.46
N GLY A 63 11.68 26.34 16.58
CA GLY A 63 11.15 25.45 15.55
C GLY A 63 11.97 25.45 14.24
N PRO A 64 11.34 25.20 13.07
CA PRO A 64 12.05 24.99 11.80
C PRO A 64 12.79 26.23 11.29
N PHE A 65 12.45 27.43 11.78
CA PHE A 65 13.16 28.65 11.44
C PHE A 65 14.55 28.69 12.09
N ALA A 66 14.71 28.13 13.29
CA ALA A 66 16.00 28.01 13.96
C ALA A 66 16.98 27.15 13.15
N ASP A 67 16.50 26.07 12.53
CA ASP A 67 17.30 25.19 11.67
C ASP A 67 17.77 25.91 10.39
N ILE A 68 16.92 26.76 9.81
CA ILE A 68 17.30 27.59 8.66
C ILE A 68 18.38 28.61 9.05
N LEU A 69 18.24 29.25 10.21
CA LEU A 69 19.25 30.19 10.72
C LEU A 69 20.59 29.51 11.03
N LEU A 70 20.54 28.29 11.59
CA LEU A 70 21.71 27.44 11.77
C LEU A 70 22.38 27.11 10.45
N PHE A 71 21.59 26.67 9.46
CA PHE A 71 22.09 26.37 8.12
C PHE A 71 22.76 27.59 7.48
N ILE A 72 22.11 28.76 7.56
CA ILE A 72 22.65 30.02 7.05
C ILE A 72 23.97 30.38 7.74
N ASN A 73 24.04 30.26 9.07
CA ASN A 73 25.24 30.55 9.83
C ASN A 73 26.41 29.62 9.46
N ASP A 74 26.13 28.34 9.24
CA ASP A 74 27.16 27.35 8.87
C ASP A 74 27.67 27.52 7.43
N HIS A 75 26.82 27.98 6.52
CA HIS A 75 27.11 28.00 5.07
C HIS A 75 27.47 29.38 4.53
N ILE A 76 27.02 30.47 5.16
CA ILE A 76 27.36 31.83 4.73
C ILE A 76 28.64 32.27 5.43
N LYS A 77 29.77 32.12 4.74
CA LYS A 77 31.03 32.73 5.18
C LYS A 77 30.93 34.24 4.99
N GLY A 78 31.02 34.98 6.08
CA GLY A 78 30.92 36.44 6.09
C GLY A 78 31.92 37.17 5.22
N ARG A 79 31.68 38.47 5.04
CA ARG A 79 32.60 39.38 4.33
C ARG A 79 34.03 39.26 4.89
N GLN A 80 34.18 39.12 6.20
CA GLN A 80 35.48 38.87 6.84
C GLN A 80 36.07 37.49 6.52
N GLY A 81 35.25 36.43 6.47
CA GLY A 81 35.70 35.09 6.06
C GLY A 81 36.16 35.05 4.61
N VAL A 82 35.42 35.70 3.71
CA VAL A 82 35.81 35.87 2.30
C VAL A 82 37.06 36.73 2.17
N ALA A 83 37.19 37.81 2.95
CA ALA A 83 38.39 38.65 2.97
C ALA A 83 39.63 37.87 3.46
N ARG A 84 39.51 37.05 4.50
CA ARG A 84 40.59 36.16 4.97
C ARG A 84 41.00 35.15 3.90
N LEU A 85 40.04 34.51 3.23
CA LEU A 85 40.34 33.58 2.14
C LEU A 85 41.00 34.28 0.94
N ARG A 86 40.53 35.49 0.57
CA ARG A 86 41.20 36.31 -0.45
C ARG A 86 42.61 36.68 -0.02
N GLY A 87 42.79 37.08 1.23
CA GLY A 87 44.10 37.35 1.84
C GLY A 87 45.02 36.15 1.78
N GLN A 88 44.53 34.95 2.08
CA GLN A 88 45.29 33.70 2.02
C GLN A 88 45.63 33.28 0.58
N ILE A 89 44.72 33.49 -0.37
CA ILE A 89 45.00 33.30 -1.80
C ILE A 89 46.07 34.29 -2.26
N HIS A 90 45.99 35.56 -1.82
CA HIS A 90 46.99 36.56 -2.12
C HIS A 90 48.33 36.25 -1.46
N SER A 91 48.36 35.82 -0.19
CA SER A 91 49.58 35.43 0.50
C SER A 91 50.22 34.21 -0.17
N MET A 92 49.43 33.19 -0.56
CA MET A 92 49.95 32.06 -1.33
C MET A 92 50.48 32.48 -2.71
N ARG A 93 49.84 33.46 -3.37
CA ARG A 93 50.35 34.03 -4.64
C ARG A 93 51.64 34.82 -4.42
N GLU A 94 51.75 35.56 -3.33
CA GLU A 94 52.92 36.35 -2.96
C GLU A 94 54.09 35.46 -2.48
N GLU A 95 53.82 34.43 -1.67
CA GLU A 95 54.77 33.39 -1.28
C GLU A 95 55.27 32.63 -2.51
N ARG A 96 54.41 32.37 -3.51
CA ARG A 96 54.84 31.83 -4.81
C ARG A 96 55.72 32.79 -5.62
N LYS A 97 55.59 34.11 -5.43
CA LYS A 97 56.48 35.10 -6.06
C LYS A 97 57.80 35.25 -5.30
N LYS A 98 57.77 35.14 -3.97
CA LYS A 98 58.93 35.33 -3.06
C LYS A 98 59.78 34.07 -2.94
N SER A 99 59.16 32.89 -2.97
CA SER A 99 59.90 31.66 -3.25
C SER A 99 60.37 31.77 -4.70
N ASN A 100 61.62 32.18 -4.87
CA ASN A 100 62.37 32.20 -6.13
C ASN A 100 62.59 30.77 -6.67
N ILE A 101 61.67 29.84 -6.39
CA ILE A 101 61.39 28.65 -7.16
C ILE A 101 60.78 29.15 -8.48
N ARG A 102 61.63 29.81 -9.28
CA ARG A 102 61.50 29.75 -10.72
C ARG A 102 61.41 28.27 -11.02
N ARG A 103 60.23 27.77 -11.41
CA ARG A 103 60.21 26.49 -12.13
C ARG A 103 61.23 26.64 -13.25
N PRO A 104 62.22 25.77 -13.40
CA PRO A 104 63.28 25.90 -14.40
C PRO A 104 62.79 25.81 -15.86
N ASP A 105 61.50 25.99 -16.12
CA ASP A 105 60.81 25.50 -17.30
C ASP A 105 59.96 26.55 -18.03
N ASP A 106 59.73 27.76 -17.48
CA ASP A 106 58.76 28.69 -18.10
C ASP A 106 59.32 29.57 -19.22
N ALA A 107 60.65 29.71 -19.33
CA ALA A 107 61.31 30.51 -20.36
C ALA A 107 61.83 29.70 -21.57
N LEU A 108 61.89 28.36 -21.48
CA LEU A 108 62.40 27.49 -22.54
C LEU A 108 61.44 26.40 -23.01
N ARG A 109 60.26 26.23 -22.38
CA ARG A 109 59.24 25.31 -22.92
C ARG A 109 58.63 25.90 -24.19
N SER A 110 58.80 25.17 -25.29
CA SER A 110 58.13 25.39 -26.56
C SER A 110 56.62 25.57 -26.34
N VAL A 111 55.97 26.40 -27.14
CA VAL A 111 54.50 26.57 -27.13
C VAL A 111 53.79 25.21 -27.20
N ALA A 112 54.41 24.24 -27.88
CA ALA A 112 53.95 22.85 -27.94
C ALA A 112 53.91 22.16 -26.56
N ASP A 113 54.91 22.36 -25.70
CA ASP A 113 54.95 21.75 -24.36
C ASP A 113 53.94 22.38 -23.41
N LYS A 114 53.68 23.69 -23.55
CA LYS A 114 52.61 24.37 -22.82
C LYS A 114 51.24 23.85 -23.25
N ALA A 115 51.01 23.72 -24.56
CA ALA A 115 49.78 23.12 -25.09
C ALA A 115 49.60 21.67 -24.63
N ALA A 116 50.66 20.85 -24.64
CA ALA A 116 50.64 19.48 -24.14
C ALA A 116 50.37 19.41 -22.62
N SER A 117 50.95 20.31 -21.83
CA SER A 117 50.68 20.39 -20.39
C SER A 117 49.24 20.82 -20.09
N VAL A 118 48.69 21.76 -20.86
CA VAL A 118 47.29 22.19 -20.71
C VAL A 118 46.35 21.07 -21.13
N LEU A 119 46.64 20.37 -22.22
CA LEU A 119 45.84 19.24 -22.70
C LEU A 119 45.87 18.05 -21.74
N THR A 120 47.02 17.74 -21.14
CA THR A 120 47.12 16.70 -20.11
C THR A 120 46.40 17.09 -18.81
N ALA A 121 46.45 18.36 -18.41
CA ALA A 121 45.66 18.86 -17.29
C ALA A 121 44.15 18.78 -17.59
N ALA A 122 43.72 19.21 -18.78
CA ALA A 122 42.33 19.14 -19.23
C ALA A 122 41.82 17.68 -19.30
N ARG A 123 42.64 16.75 -19.79
CA ARG A 123 42.33 15.30 -19.78
C ARG A 123 42.15 14.79 -18.36
N LYS A 124 43.05 15.14 -17.42
CA LYS A 124 42.91 14.74 -16.01
C LYS A 124 41.64 15.32 -15.38
N THR A 125 41.30 16.58 -15.66
CA THR A 125 40.04 17.16 -15.14
C THR A 125 38.82 16.48 -15.74
N ALA A 126 38.84 16.16 -17.04
CA ALA A 126 37.75 15.43 -17.69
C ALA A 126 37.60 14.01 -17.10
N GLU A 127 38.71 13.31 -16.85
CA GLU A 127 38.68 11.99 -16.17
C GLU A 127 38.12 12.09 -14.75
N VAL A 128 38.49 13.11 -13.98
CA VAL A 128 37.94 13.33 -12.63
C VAL A 128 36.45 13.62 -12.69
N CYS A 129 36.01 14.49 -13.60
CA CYS A 129 34.59 14.76 -13.80
C CYS A 129 33.82 13.51 -14.24
N ARG A 130 34.39 12.69 -15.13
CA ARG A 130 33.77 11.42 -15.54
C ARG A 130 33.61 10.47 -14.35
N ARG A 131 34.65 10.28 -13.54
CA ARG A 131 34.57 9.47 -12.32
C ARG A 131 33.51 9.97 -11.35
N GLN A 132 33.38 11.29 -11.19
CA GLN A 132 32.34 11.88 -10.33
C GLN A 132 30.92 11.67 -10.87
N VAL A 133 30.74 11.70 -12.20
CA VAL A 133 29.46 11.37 -12.84
C VAL A 133 29.15 9.89 -12.65
N ASP A 134 30.12 9.01 -12.89
CA ASP A 134 29.98 7.56 -12.71
C ASP A 134 29.62 7.22 -11.25
N GLU A 135 30.29 7.85 -10.27
CA GLU A 135 29.99 7.68 -8.84
C GLU A 135 28.58 8.17 -8.48
N LYS A 136 28.15 9.32 -9.03
CA LYS A 136 26.80 9.84 -8.80
C LYS A 136 25.72 8.98 -9.46
N MET A 137 26.00 8.42 -10.64
CA MET A 137 25.10 7.48 -11.31
C MET A 137 24.92 6.21 -10.47
N ALA A 138 26.01 5.64 -9.95
CA ALA A 138 25.96 4.47 -9.06
C ALA A 138 25.18 4.77 -7.76
N LEU A 139 25.38 5.94 -7.15
CA LEU A 139 24.60 6.34 -5.96
C LEU A 139 23.11 6.54 -6.29
N MET A 140 22.79 7.08 -7.47
CA MET A 140 21.42 7.25 -7.93
C MET A 140 20.73 5.91 -8.17
N GLU A 141 21.43 4.91 -8.72
CA GLU A 141 20.92 3.54 -8.88
C GLU A 141 20.61 2.87 -7.54
N VAL A 142 21.50 3.00 -6.55
CA VAL A 142 21.25 2.50 -5.18
C VAL A 142 20.03 3.18 -4.57
N SER A 143 19.93 4.51 -4.69
CA SER A 143 18.79 5.27 -4.17
C SER A 143 17.48 4.89 -4.89
N GLN A 144 17.52 4.66 -6.21
CA GLN A 144 16.37 4.21 -6.99
C GLN A 144 15.88 2.84 -6.52
N HIS A 145 16.79 1.89 -6.27
CA HIS A 145 16.43 0.59 -5.71
C HIS A 145 15.85 0.68 -4.30
N GLU A 146 16.35 1.59 -3.45
CA GLU A 146 15.75 1.83 -2.14
C GLU A 146 14.33 2.40 -2.25
N VAL A 147 14.09 3.33 -3.18
CA VAL A 147 12.74 3.88 -3.45
C VAL A 147 11.80 2.78 -3.91
N GLU A 148 12.23 1.94 -4.86
CA GLU A 148 11.45 0.80 -5.35
C GLU A 148 11.13 -0.20 -4.24
N ALA A 149 12.10 -0.53 -3.39
CA ALA A 149 11.91 -1.41 -2.24
C ALA A 149 10.89 -0.83 -1.24
N LYS A 150 11.00 0.47 -0.91
CA LYS A 150 10.05 1.15 -0.03
C LYS A 150 8.66 1.26 -0.65
N GLN A 151 8.56 1.44 -1.96
CA GLN A 151 7.29 1.48 -2.68
C GLN A 151 6.61 0.09 -2.68
N ALA A 152 7.37 -0.98 -2.87
CA ALA A 152 6.87 -2.35 -2.73
C ALA A 152 6.37 -2.64 -1.31
N ASP A 153 7.12 -2.22 -0.28
CA ASP A 153 6.69 -2.32 1.13
C ASP A 153 5.40 -1.55 1.41
N LEU A 154 5.27 -0.34 0.87
CA LEU A 154 4.07 0.48 1.00
C LEU A 154 2.86 -0.18 0.35
N GLN A 155 3.00 -0.73 -0.86
CA GLN A 155 1.94 -1.48 -1.51
C GLN A 155 1.55 -2.74 -0.73
N ARG A 156 2.53 -3.46 -0.18
CA ARG A 156 2.28 -4.61 0.71
C ARG A 156 1.47 -4.20 1.94
N LYS A 157 1.83 -3.10 2.60
CA LYS A 157 1.09 -2.56 3.76
C LYS A 157 -0.34 -2.14 3.39
N LYS A 158 -0.53 -1.47 2.24
CA LYS A 158 -1.88 -1.13 1.73
C LYS A 158 -2.74 -2.37 1.51
N LYS A 159 -2.16 -3.44 0.96
CA LYS A 159 -2.87 -4.71 0.74
C LYS A 159 -3.27 -5.37 2.06
N ILE A 160 -2.38 -5.38 3.05
CA ILE A 160 -2.68 -5.90 4.39
C ILE A 160 -3.82 -5.10 5.04
N LEU A 161 -3.77 -3.77 4.95
CA LEU A 161 -4.81 -2.89 5.51
C LEU A 161 -6.17 -3.14 4.86
N LEU A 162 -6.24 -3.30 3.54
CA LEU A 162 -7.49 -3.66 2.84
C LEU A 162 -8.03 -5.02 3.32
N MET A 163 -7.16 -6.00 3.52
CA MET A 163 -7.58 -7.32 4.01
C MET A 163 -8.11 -7.25 5.44
N LEU A 164 -7.48 -6.45 6.30
CA LEU A 164 -7.96 -6.20 7.67
C LEU A 164 -9.34 -5.52 7.66
N GLN A 165 -9.56 -4.50 6.81
CA GLN A 165 -10.88 -3.86 6.66
C GLN A 165 -11.98 -4.83 6.20
N VAL A 166 -11.64 -5.76 5.31
CA VAL A 166 -12.60 -6.80 4.88
C VAL A 166 -12.91 -7.76 6.02
N LEU A 167 -11.91 -8.17 6.80
CA LEU A 167 -12.10 -9.03 7.97
C LEU A 167 -12.94 -8.33 9.05
N GLU A 168 -12.65 -7.07 9.33
CA GLU A 168 -13.42 -6.22 10.24
C GLU A 168 -14.89 -6.13 9.81
N LYS A 169 -15.17 -5.83 8.54
CA LYS A 169 -16.54 -5.82 8.00
C LYS A 169 -17.24 -7.17 8.10
N ARG A 170 -16.51 -8.29 7.99
CA ARG A 170 -17.09 -9.63 8.18
C ARG A 170 -17.39 -9.89 9.65
N GLU A 171 -16.56 -9.40 10.56
CA GLU A 171 -16.77 -9.54 12.00
C GLU A 171 -17.95 -8.66 12.47
N THR A 172 -18.08 -7.42 11.99
CA THR A 172 -19.24 -6.58 12.30
C THR A 172 -20.55 -7.22 11.84
N LEU A 173 -20.59 -7.79 10.63
CA LEU A 173 -21.74 -8.57 10.15
C LEU A 173 -22.00 -9.83 11.00
N ARG A 174 -20.94 -10.49 11.49
CA ARG A 174 -21.06 -11.64 12.38
C ARG A 174 -21.69 -11.22 13.71
N VAL A 175 -21.20 -10.15 14.33
CA VAL A 175 -21.74 -9.57 15.56
C VAL A 175 -23.21 -9.19 15.38
N GLN A 176 -23.57 -8.48 14.30
CA GLN A 176 -24.96 -8.13 14.00
C GLN A 176 -25.87 -9.37 13.91
N ARG A 177 -25.41 -10.45 13.26
CA ARG A 177 -26.18 -11.71 13.21
C ARG A 177 -26.34 -12.35 14.58
N PHE A 178 -25.32 -12.30 15.43
CA PHE A 178 -25.42 -12.79 16.81
C PHE A 178 -26.39 -11.95 17.64
N GLU A 179 -26.41 -10.63 17.45
CA GLU A 179 -27.39 -9.74 18.09
C GLU A 179 -28.81 -10.04 17.61
N GLU A 180 -29.03 -10.24 16.31
CA GLU A 180 -30.33 -10.65 15.76
C GLU A 180 -30.77 -12.02 16.29
N LEU A 181 -29.87 -13.01 16.34
CA LEU A 181 -30.14 -14.30 16.97
C LEU A 181 -30.51 -14.14 18.45
N GLY A 182 -29.80 -13.28 19.17
CA GLY A 182 -30.12 -12.93 20.55
C GLY A 182 -31.52 -12.35 20.70
N ARG A 183 -31.90 -11.39 19.83
CA ARG A 183 -33.26 -10.83 19.79
C ARG A 183 -34.31 -11.90 19.50
N LEU A 184 -34.10 -12.74 18.49
CA LEU A 184 -35.03 -13.83 18.14
C LEU A 184 -35.20 -14.84 19.28
N LEU A 185 -34.13 -15.15 20.03
CA LEU A 185 -34.21 -16.02 21.21
C LEU A 185 -35.00 -15.37 22.36
N VAL A 186 -34.83 -14.06 22.56
CA VAL A 186 -35.64 -13.30 23.52
C VAL A 186 -37.10 -13.28 23.09
N ASP A 187 -37.40 -13.00 21.82
CA ASP A 187 -38.76 -13.01 21.26
C ASP A 187 -39.42 -14.38 21.37
N LEU A 188 -38.66 -15.46 21.14
CA LEU A 188 -39.14 -16.82 21.33
C LEU A 188 -39.43 -17.11 22.80
N ARG A 189 -38.55 -16.67 23.70
CA ARG A 189 -38.72 -16.84 25.16
C ARG A 189 -39.93 -16.06 25.66
N THR A 190 -40.14 -14.83 25.22
CA THR A 190 -41.31 -14.02 25.58
C THR A 190 -42.58 -14.64 24.99
N ALA A 191 -42.56 -15.10 23.74
CA ALA A 191 -43.68 -15.80 23.12
C ALA A 191 -44.03 -17.15 23.77
N VAL A 192 -43.06 -17.84 24.39
CA VAL A 192 -43.31 -19.07 25.18
C VAL A 192 -43.86 -18.75 26.56
N GLN A 193 -43.45 -17.63 27.16
CA GLN A 193 -43.94 -17.18 28.47
C GLN A 193 -45.32 -16.51 28.41
N ASP A 194 -45.69 -15.93 27.28
CA ASP A 194 -47.00 -15.31 27.09
C ASP A 194 -48.11 -16.38 27.10
N PRO A 195 -49.00 -16.41 28.12
CA PRO A 195 -50.04 -17.42 28.24
C PRO A 195 -51.11 -17.36 27.13
N LYS A 196 -51.13 -16.28 26.32
CA LYS A 196 -52.05 -16.12 25.19
C LYS A 196 -51.43 -16.55 23.84
N SER A 197 -50.17 -16.98 23.83
CA SER A 197 -49.46 -17.40 22.63
C SER A 197 -50.00 -18.73 22.08
N PRO A 198 -50.33 -18.81 20.77
CA PRO A 198 -50.86 -20.03 20.14
C PRO A 198 -49.88 -21.22 20.16
N VAL A 199 -48.59 -20.99 20.48
CA VAL A 199 -47.55 -22.03 20.55
C VAL A 199 -47.78 -23.00 21.71
N ARG A 200 -48.40 -22.55 22.82
CA ARG A 200 -48.77 -23.45 23.94
C ARG A 200 -50.03 -24.27 23.67
N GLN A 201 -50.92 -23.81 22.79
CA GLN A 201 -52.16 -24.54 22.49
C GLN A 201 -51.91 -25.81 21.65
N THR A 202 -50.78 -25.91 20.94
CA THR A 202 -50.41 -27.12 20.19
C THR A 202 -49.65 -28.17 21.02
N ALA A 203 -49.16 -27.83 22.21
CA ALA A 203 -48.34 -28.75 23.02
C ALA A 203 -49.17 -29.71 23.90
N ASN A 204 -50.48 -29.48 24.05
CA ASN A 204 -51.37 -30.28 24.90
C ASN A 204 -52.37 -31.15 24.12
N LEU A 205 -52.19 -31.33 22.81
CA LEU A 205 -53.06 -32.23 22.03
C LEU A 205 -52.51 -33.65 22.09
N SER A 206 -53.16 -34.44 22.93
CA SER A 206 -53.00 -35.89 23.07
C SER A 206 -52.88 -36.60 21.72
N THR A 207 -51.79 -37.34 21.61
CA THR A 207 -51.53 -38.45 20.69
C THR A 207 -52.79 -39.25 20.38
N THR A 208 -53.30 -39.18 19.14
CA THR A 208 -54.01 -40.23 18.36
C THR A 208 -54.95 -39.62 17.31
N ALA A 209 -54.42 -39.08 16.21
CA ALA A 209 -55.19 -38.95 14.97
C ALA A 209 -54.24 -38.86 13.75
N PRO A 210 -54.53 -39.58 12.64
CA PRO A 210 -53.66 -39.59 11.49
C PRO A 210 -53.74 -38.26 10.72
N LEU A 211 -52.55 -37.71 10.44
CA LEU A 211 -52.27 -36.45 9.78
C LEU A 211 -53.07 -36.23 8.48
N PRO A 212 -53.84 -35.13 8.36
CA PRO A 212 -54.14 -34.50 7.09
C PRO A 212 -53.24 -33.26 6.91
N GLY A 213 -52.32 -33.35 5.94
CA GLY A 213 -51.95 -32.22 5.08
C GLY A 213 -51.13 -31.07 5.68
N SER A 214 -49.81 -31.17 5.52
CA SER A 214 -48.95 -30.05 5.11
C SER A 214 -49.02 -28.77 5.96
N PHE A 215 -48.28 -28.75 7.07
CA PHE A 215 -47.79 -27.51 7.67
C PHE A 215 -46.89 -26.78 6.66
N ARG A 216 -47.49 -25.83 5.91
CA ARG A 216 -46.74 -24.88 5.10
C ARG A 216 -46.08 -23.88 6.04
N LEU A 217 -44.81 -24.11 6.35
CA LEU A 217 -43.91 -23.07 6.84
C LEU A 217 -44.01 -21.88 5.88
N LYS A 218 -44.61 -20.78 6.35
CA LYS A 218 -44.56 -19.49 5.67
C LYS A 218 -43.14 -18.94 5.83
N ILE A 219 -42.21 -19.52 5.08
CA ILE A 219 -40.93 -18.89 4.77
C ILE A 219 -41.32 -17.60 4.07
N THR A 220 -41.09 -16.47 4.74
CA THR A 220 -41.11 -15.15 4.12
C THR A 220 -40.03 -15.16 3.03
N ARG A 221 -40.45 -15.57 1.83
CA ARG A 221 -39.62 -15.50 0.63
C ARG A 221 -39.14 -14.06 0.51
N THR A 222 -37.85 -13.88 0.73
CA THR A 222 -37.08 -12.77 0.18
C THR A 222 -37.60 -12.52 -1.22
N ARG A 223 -38.09 -11.30 -1.47
CA ARG A 223 -38.62 -10.85 -2.77
C ARG A 223 -37.60 -11.20 -3.84
N THR A 224 -37.78 -12.35 -4.48
CA THR A 224 -37.06 -12.70 -5.70
C THR A 224 -37.51 -11.68 -6.74
N SER A 225 -36.56 -11.01 -7.40
CA SER A 225 -36.90 -9.98 -8.38
C SER A 225 -37.91 -10.54 -9.39
N ARG A 226 -38.85 -9.70 -9.84
CA ARG A 226 -39.88 -10.05 -10.84
C ARG A 226 -39.25 -10.70 -12.10
N SER A 227 -37.99 -10.38 -12.38
CA SER A 227 -37.12 -10.97 -13.41
C SER A 227 -36.80 -12.44 -13.14
N ARG A 228 -36.51 -12.82 -11.89
CA ARG A 228 -36.24 -14.21 -11.51
C ARG A 228 -37.49 -15.08 -11.57
N GLU A 229 -38.65 -14.54 -11.19
CA GLU A 229 -39.92 -15.25 -11.32
C GLU A 229 -40.35 -15.44 -12.77
N THR A 230 -40.15 -14.41 -13.62
CA THR A 230 -40.41 -14.53 -15.07
C THR A 230 -39.46 -15.52 -15.73
N LEU A 231 -38.17 -15.50 -15.40
CA LEU A 231 -37.20 -16.50 -15.89
C LEU A 231 -37.52 -17.92 -15.39
N ALA A 232 -37.90 -18.09 -14.12
CA ALA A 232 -38.29 -19.39 -13.59
C ALA A 232 -39.58 -19.91 -14.26
N ASN A 233 -40.56 -19.04 -14.50
CA ASN A 233 -41.77 -19.40 -15.23
C ASN A 233 -41.47 -19.75 -16.69
N TRP A 234 -40.55 -19.03 -17.33
CA TRP A 234 -40.13 -19.30 -18.70
C TRP A 234 -39.36 -20.62 -18.81
N GLN A 235 -38.45 -20.90 -17.88
CA GLN A 235 -37.76 -22.19 -17.79
C GLN A 235 -38.73 -23.33 -17.52
N ALA A 236 -39.69 -23.17 -16.60
CA ALA A 236 -40.73 -24.17 -16.35
C ALA A 236 -41.60 -24.41 -17.59
N TYR A 237 -41.93 -23.35 -18.33
CA TYR A 237 -42.63 -23.46 -19.61
C TYR A 237 -41.79 -24.21 -20.66
N HIS A 238 -40.50 -23.91 -20.79
CA HIS A 238 -39.60 -24.60 -21.73
C HIS A 238 -39.43 -26.08 -21.39
N ILE A 239 -39.25 -26.41 -20.11
CA ILE A 239 -39.17 -27.80 -19.63
C ILE A 239 -40.48 -28.53 -19.93
N ARG A 240 -41.62 -27.89 -19.69
CA ARG A 240 -42.93 -28.47 -20.01
C ARG A 240 -43.10 -28.66 -21.51
N LEU A 241 -42.67 -27.71 -22.33
CA LEU A 241 -42.76 -27.78 -23.78
C LEU A 241 -41.84 -28.88 -24.34
N LEU A 242 -40.64 -29.01 -23.81
CA LEU A 242 -39.70 -30.10 -24.11
C LEU A 242 -40.30 -31.46 -23.74
N ARG A 243 -40.90 -31.59 -22.55
CA ARG A 243 -41.61 -32.82 -22.16
C ARG A 243 -42.77 -33.12 -23.10
N LEU A 244 -43.58 -32.13 -23.47
CA LEU A 244 -44.67 -32.32 -24.43
C LEU A 244 -44.16 -32.71 -25.83
N ILE A 245 -43.01 -32.19 -26.26
CA ILE A 245 -42.37 -32.58 -27.53
C ILE A 245 -41.80 -34.01 -27.45
N GLN A 246 -41.21 -34.38 -26.32
CA GLN A 246 -40.72 -35.74 -26.06
C GLN A 246 -41.88 -36.75 -25.96
N ASP A 247 -42.97 -36.39 -25.29
CA ASP A 247 -44.19 -37.19 -25.17
C ASP A 247 -44.93 -37.32 -26.50
N ARG A 248 -44.78 -36.35 -27.42
CA ARG A 248 -45.33 -36.45 -28.79
C ARG A 248 -44.74 -37.62 -29.59
N ASN A 249 -43.58 -38.12 -29.20
CA ASN A 249 -42.99 -39.33 -29.78
C ASN A 249 -43.54 -40.62 -29.12
N ASN A 250 -44.21 -40.52 -27.97
CA ASN A 250 -44.83 -41.64 -27.26
C ASN A 250 -46.32 -41.78 -27.62
N ARG A 251 -46.64 -42.14 -28.87
CA ARG A 251 -48.01 -42.45 -29.33
C ARG A 251 -48.73 -43.49 -28.46
N GLN A 252 -47.99 -44.38 -27.80
CA GLN A 252 -48.53 -45.39 -26.88
C GLN A 252 -49.19 -44.78 -25.63
N THR A 253 -48.66 -43.67 -25.12
CA THR A 253 -49.22 -43.00 -23.92
C THR A 253 -50.53 -42.27 -24.23
N GLU A 254 -50.69 -41.73 -25.44
CA GLU A 254 -51.95 -41.11 -25.88
C GLU A 254 -53.07 -42.14 -25.99
N THR A 255 -52.79 -43.32 -26.54
CA THR A 255 -53.77 -44.40 -26.65
C THR A 255 -54.19 -44.96 -25.29
N GLU A 256 -53.25 -45.09 -24.35
CA GLU A 256 -53.52 -45.58 -22.99
C GLU A 256 -54.33 -44.57 -22.17
N LEU A 257 -54.03 -43.27 -22.29
CA LEU A 257 -54.82 -42.21 -21.67
C LEU A 257 -56.23 -42.12 -22.25
N ALA A 258 -56.38 -42.23 -23.56
CA ALA A 258 -57.69 -42.27 -24.22
C ALA A 258 -58.52 -43.47 -23.74
N HIS A 259 -57.90 -44.64 -23.59
CA HIS A 259 -58.56 -45.83 -23.04
C HIS A 259 -59.03 -45.62 -21.60
N ARG A 260 -58.17 -45.10 -20.71
CA ARG A 260 -58.54 -44.79 -19.32
C ARG A 260 -59.64 -43.74 -19.22
N LEU A 261 -59.64 -42.76 -20.12
CA LEU A 261 -60.68 -41.73 -20.17
C LEU A 261 -62.03 -42.34 -20.59
N ARG A 262 -62.04 -43.23 -21.59
CA ARG A 262 -63.23 -44.02 -21.98
C ARG A 262 -63.76 -44.86 -20.85
N GLU A 263 -62.90 -45.62 -20.17
CA GLU A 263 -63.30 -46.42 -19.01
C GLU A 263 -63.93 -45.56 -17.90
N ALA A 264 -63.34 -44.39 -17.62
CA ALA A 264 -63.85 -43.47 -16.61
C ALA A 264 -65.21 -42.87 -16.99
N VAL A 265 -65.42 -42.55 -18.27
CA VAL A 265 -66.69 -42.02 -18.78
C VAL A 265 -67.78 -43.11 -18.75
N LEU A 266 -67.49 -44.30 -19.26
CA LEU A 266 -68.39 -45.45 -19.26
C LEU A 266 -68.80 -45.88 -17.84
N LYS A 267 -67.85 -45.84 -16.89
CA LYS A 267 -68.13 -46.14 -15.48
C LYS A 267 -69.07 -45.13 -14.83
N ARG A 268 -69.06 -43.87 -15.30
CA ARG A 268 -69.81 -42.77 -14.68
C ARG A 268 -71.18 -42.54 -15.36
N GLN A 269 -71.29 -42.84 -16.65
CA GLN A 269 -72.52 -42.76 -17.44
C GLN A 269 -72.64 -44.01 -18.35
N PRO A 270 -73.10 -45.15 -17.81
CA PRO A 270 -73.34 -46.35 -18.61
C PRO A 270 -74.46 -46.09 -19.63
N GLY A 271 -74.23 -46.46 -20.90
CA GLY A 271 -75.19 -46.29 -22.00
C GLY A 271 -75.05 -44.99 -22.81
N CYS A 272 -74.12 -44.11 -22.44
CA CYS A 272 -73.79 -42.92 -23.23
C CYS A 272 -72.75 -43.25 -24.31
N ASP A 273 -72.81 -42.56 -25.45
CA ASP A 273 -71.73 -42.58 -26.44
C ASP A 273 -70.46 -41.95 -25.84
N ALA A 274 -69.57 -42.83 -25.38
CA ALA A 274 -68.35 -42.45 -24.70
C ALA A 274 -67.44 -41.61 -25.59
N ASP A 275 -67.43 -41.84 -26.90
CA ASP A 275 -66.56 -41.08 -27.81
C ASP A 275 -67.08 -39.66 -27.99
N ALA A 276 -68.40 -39.46 -28.15
CA ALA A 276 -69.01 -38.13 -28.26
C ALA A 276 -68.81 -37.28 -27.00
N THR A 277 -68.98 -37.86 -25.81
CA THR A 277 -68.76 -37.17 -24.53
C THR A 277 -67.29 -36.85 -24.27
N ILE A 278 -66.37 -37.71 -24.72
CA ILE A 278 -64.94 -37.45 -24.65
C ILE A 278 -64.56 -36.30 -25.58
N GLU A 279 -65.08 -36.25 -26.81
CA GLU A 279 -64.85 -35.14 -27.73
C GLU A 279 -65.31 -33.81 -27.14
N GLU A 280 -66.47 -33.78 -26.49
CA GLU A 280 -66.99 -32.59 -25.82
C GLU A 280 -66.07 -32.16 -24.64
N LEU A 281 -65.65 -33.10 -23.80
CA LEU A 281 -64.72 -32.83 -22.70
C LEU A 281 -63.37 -32.32 -23.21
N VAL A 282 -62.86 -32.90 -24.30
CA VAL A 282 -61.64 -32.46 -24.97
C VAL A 282 -61.82 -31.06 -25.57
N ALA A 283 -62.97 -30.75 -26.18
CA ALA A 283 -63.29 -29.42 -26.69
C ALA A 283 -63.32 -28.38 -25.56
N VAL A 284 -63.98 -28.68 -24.44
CA VAL A 284 -64.01 -27.81 -23.25
C VAL A 284 -62.60 -27.64 -22.66
N ALA A 285 -61.81 -28.71 -22.58
CA ALA A 285 -60.44 -28.66 -22.11
C ALA A 285 -59.56 -27.81 -23.03
N ARG A 286 -59.71 -27.92 -24.36
CA ARG A 286 -59.03 -27.08 -25.36
C ARG A 286 -59.43 -25.62 -25.22
N ILE A 287 -60.71 -25.31 -25.02
CA ILE A 287 -61.19 -23.93 -24.80
C ILE A 287 -60.61 -23.36 -23.50
N ARG A 288 -60.63 -24.13 -22.40
CA ARG A 288 -60.03 -23.72 -21.11
C ARG A 288 -58.52 -23.55 -21.21
N ALA A 289 -57.84 -24.44 -21.92
CA ALA A 289 -56.41 -24.33 -22.19
C ALA A 289 -56.11 -23.08 -23.00
N LYS A 290 -56.82 -22.82 -24.10
CA LYS A 290 -56.70 -21.58 -24.90
C LYS A 290 -56.94 -20.32 -24.07
N ARG A 291 -57.92 -20.33 -23.15
CA ARG A 291 -58.17 -19.21 -22.22
C ARG A 291 -57.04 -19.02 -21.21
N LYS A 292 -56.45 -20.11 -20.70
CA LYS A 292 -55.29 -20.05 -19.77
C LYS A 292 -53.97 -19.70 -20.45
N THR A 293 -53.79 -20.05 -21.73
CA THR A 293 -52.57 -19.75 -22.50
C THR A 293 -52.63 -18.39 -23.17
N ARG A 294 -53.82 -17.80 -23.36
CA ARG A 294 -53.92 -16.37 -23.64
C ARG A 294 -53.35 -15.63 -22.45
N TYR A 295 -52.16 -15.07 -22.64
CA TYR A 295 -51.53 -14.17 -21.69
C TYR A 295 -52.55 -13.09 -21.32
N GLN A 296 -53.14 -13.21 -20.13
CA GLN A 296 -53.94 -12.15 -19.53
C GLN A 296 -52.96 -11.05 -19.12
N SER A 297 -52.52 -10.29 -20.12
CA SER A 297 -51.80 -9.05 -19.92
C SER A 297 -52.65 -8.17 -19.02
N GLN A 298 -52.22 -7.98 -17.78
CA GLN A 298 -52.76 -6.93 -16.91
C GLN A 298 -52.54 -5.52 -17.50
N LEU A 299 -51.86 -5.39 -18.65
CA LEU A 299 -51.76 -4.11 -19.36
C LEU A 299 -53.04 -3.75 -20.12
N ALA A 300 -53.98 -4.68 -20.34
CA ALA A 300 -55.25 -4.34 -21.00
C ALA A 300 -56.15 -3.41 -20.16
N SER A 301 -55.88 -3.30 -18.85
CA SER A 301 -56.56 -2.38 -17.93
C SER A 301 -55.74 -1.15 -17.56
N GLN A 302 -54.56 -0.94 -18.16
CA GLN A 302 -53.81 0.30 -17.96
C GLN A 302 -54.23 1.36 -18.99
N PRO A 303 -54.32 2.64 -18.58
CA PRO A 303 -54.63 3.73 -19.50
C PRO A 303 -53.65 3.71 -20.68
N MET A 304 -54.16 4.05 -21.85
CA MET A 304 -53.48 4.02 -23.14
C MET A 304 -52.04 4.57 -23.02
N ILE A 305 -51.05 3.67 -23.06
CA ILE A 305 -49.63 4.01 -22.93
C ILE A 305 -49.29 5.00 -24.05
N THR A 306 -48.95 6.22 -23.67
CA THR A 306 -48.65 7.28 -24.64
C THR A 306 -47.27 7.05 -25.26
N LYS A 307 -47.03 7.63 -26.44
CA LYS A 307 -45.71 7.56 -27.10
C LYS A 307 -44.59 8.10 -26.20
N THR A 308 -44.90 9.10 -25.38
CA THR A 308 -43.99 9.66 -24.37
C THR A 308 -43.66 8.67 -23.26
N ASP A 309 -44.62 7.85 -22.81
CA ASP A 309 -44.36 6.80 -21.81
C ASP A 309 -43.42 5.73 -22.36
N LEU A 310 -43.56 5.36 -23.64
CA LEU A 310 -42.65 4.42 -24.30
C LEU A 310 -41.23 4.97 -24.41
N GLN A 311 -41.06 6.26 -24.75
CA GLN A 311 -39.74 6.90 -24.76
C GLN A 311 -39.12 6.95 -23.36
N ASN A 312 -39.89 7.34 -22.34
CA ASN A 312 -39.43 7.35 -20.95
C ASN A 312 -39.02 5.94 -20.47
N MET A 313 -39.76 4.91 -20.87
CA MET A 313 -39.40 3.51 -20.58
C MET A 313 -38.15 3.06 -21.34
N GLU A 314 -37.97 3.49 -22.60
CA GLU A 314 -36.79 3.19 -23.39
C GLU A 314 -35.54 3.84 -22.80
N GLU A 315 -35.61 5.12 -22.44
CA GLU A 315 -34.52 5.84 -21.77
C GLU A 315 -34.20 5.23 -20.41
N GLY A 316 -35.22 4.90 -19.62
CA GLY A 316 -35.05 4.19 -18.36
C GLY A 316 -34.41 2.81 -18.53
N ASN A 317 -34.71 2.09 -19.62
CA ASN A 317 -34.06 0.82 -19.94
C ASN A 317 -32.61 1.03 -20.40
N LYS A 318 -32.31 2.05 -21.21
CA LYS A 318 -30.94 2.40 -21.60
C LYS A 318 -30.08 2.72 -20.39
N ALA A 319 -30.58 3.51 -19.44
CA ALA A 319 -29.90 3.82 -18.19
C ALA A 319 -29.61 2.56 -17.36
N LYS A 320 -30.58 1.64 -17.25
CA LYS A 320 -30.39 0.35 -16.56
C LYS A 320 -29.37 -0.54 -17.27
N VAL A 321 -29.39 -0.59 -18.60
CA VAL A 321 -28.41 -1.35 -19.39
C VAL A 321 -27.01 -0.79 -19.16
N GLN A 322 -26.83 0.53 -19.18
CA GLN A 322 -25.55 1.17 -18.87
C GLN A 322 -25.09 0.88 -17.44
N GLN A 323 -26.01 0.91 -16.47
CA GLN A 323 -25.69 0.56 -15.09
C GLN A 323 -25.25 -0.90 -14.95
N VAL A 324 -25.93 -1.84 -15.61
CA VAL A 324 -25.55 -3.26 -15.63
C VAL A 324 -24.21 -3.46 -16.32
N GLN A 325 -23.95 -2.76 -17.42
CA GLN A 325 -22.67 -2.81 -18.12
C GLN A 325 -21.53 -2.31 -17.22
N LEU A 326 -21.71 -1.18 -16.54
CA LEU A 326 -20.73 -0.64 -15.60
C LEU A 326 -20.43 -1.63 -14.46
N GLN A 327 -21.45 -2.29 -13.91
CA GLN A 327 -21.27 -3.30 -12.86
C GLN A 327 -20.56 -4.55 -13.39
N LEU A 328 -20.87 -4.97 -14.63
CA LEU A 328 -20.19 -6.07 -15.29
C LEU A 328 -18.71 -5.76 -15.49
N ASP A 329 -18.39 -4.59 -16.07
CA ASP A 329 -17.01 -4.15 -16.30
C ASP A 329 -16.22 -4.08 -14.98
N LYS A 330 -16.86 -3.59 -13.91
CA LYS A 330 -16.27 -3.55 -12.56
C LYS A 330 -16.02 -4.95 -11.99
N SER A 331 -16.95 -5.89 -12.22
CA SER A 331 -16.76 -7.29 -11.86
C SER A 331 -15.62 -7.94 -12.64
N THR A 332 -15.51 -7.67 -13.94
CA THR A 332 -14.44 -8.21 -14.80
C THR A 332 -13.07 -7.67 -14.38
N ALA A 333 -12.98 -6.36 -14.09
CA ALA A 333 -11.76 -5.75 -13.55
C ALA A 333 -11.36 -6.38 -12.21
N LEU A 334 -12.33 -6.65 -11.33
CA LEU A 334 -12.08 -7.32 -10.06
C LEU A 334 -11.58 -8.76 -10.25
N THR A 335 -12.16 -9.52 -11.18
CA THR A 335 -11.68 -10.87 -11.53
C THR A 335 -10.24 -10.84 -12.02
N PHE A 336 -9.89 -9.90 -12.90
CA PHE A 336 -8.52 -9.74 -13.38
C PHE A 336 -7.52 -9.44 -12.24
N VAL A 337 -7.89 -8.54 -11.32
CA VAL A 337 -7.05 -8.20 -10.17
C VAL A 337 -6.89 -9.39 -9.23
N LEU A 338 -7.95 -10.17 -9.00
CA LEU A 338 -7.88 -11.39 -8.19
C LEU A 338 -6.97 -12.45 -8.82
N GLU A 339 -7.09 -12.67 -10.13
CA GLU A 339 -6.23 -13.61 -10.86
C GLU A 339 -4.75 -13.18 -10.80
N HIS A 340 -4.48 -11.90 -10.98
CA HIS A 340 -3.14 -11.34 -10.81
C HIS A 340 -2.60 -11.58 -9.40
N TYR A 341 -3.41 -11.35 -8.36
CA TYR A 341 -2.98 -11.60 -6.98
C TYR A 341 -2.73 -13.07 -6.68
N ILE A 342 -3.56 -13.98 -7.21
CA ILE A 342 -3.34 -15.42 -7.08
C ILE A 342 -1.98 -15.77 -7.69
N ARG A 343 -1.70 -15.29 -8.92
CA ARG A 343 -0.42 -15.54 -9.59
C ARG A 343 0.78 -15.00 -8.80
N VAL A 344 0.69 -13.79 -8.27
CA VAL A 344 1.76 -13.19 -7.46
C VAL A 344 1.98 -13.97 -6.16
N ILE A 345 0.91 -14.41 -5.49
CA ILE A 345 1.01 -15.22 -4.28
C ILE A 345 1.64 -16.59 -4.60
N SER A 346 1.20 -17.26 -5.66
CA SER A 346 1.80 -18.52 -6.10
C SER A 346 3.28 -18.37 -6.41
N THR A 347 3.65 -17.32 -7.16
CA THR A 347 5.06 -17.03 -7.47
C THR A 347 5.86 -16.79 -6.20
N PHE A 348 5.36 -15.98 -5.27
CA PHE A 348 6.02 -15.72 -3.99
C PHE A 348 6.20 -17.00 -3.15
N MET A 349 5.18 -17.86 -3.11
CA MET A 349 5.21 -19.13 -2.40
C MET A 349 6.25 -20.08 -2.99
N GLU A 350 6.39 -20.12 -4.31
CA GLU A 350 7.36 -20.96 -5.01
C GLU A 350 8.79 -20.41 -4.89
N THR A 351 8.98 -19.11 -5.15
CA THR A 351 10.33 -18.54 -5.30
C THR A 351 10.91 -17.96 -4.02
N THR A 352 10.11 -17.32 -3.19
CA THR A 352 10.64 -16.45 -2.11
C THR A 352 10.42 -17.05 -0.73
N SER A 353 9.33 -17.80 -0.55
CA SER A 353 8.98 -18.42 0.74
C SER A 353 10.09 -19.34 1.25
N HIS A 354 10.65 -20.20 0.38
CA HIS A 354 11.70 -21.12 0.79
C HIS A 354 13.00 -20.40 1.18
N ILE A 355 13.37 -19.33 0.48
CA ILE A 355 14.56 -18.50 0.79
C ILE A 355 14.40 -17.83 2.15
N ILE A 356 13.22 -17.26 2.42
CA ILE A 356 12.93 -16.64 3.71
C ILE A 356 12.96 -17.69 4.83
N ARG A 357 12.37 -18.87 4.58
CA ARG A 357 12.35 -19.97 5.54
C ARG A 357 13.77 -20.47 5.85
N SER A 358 14.59 -20.70 4.83
CA SER A 358 15.98 -21.12 5.02
C SER A 358 16.82 -20.05 5.72
N SER A 359 16.60 -18.77 5.41
CA SER A 359 17.28 -17.65 6.09
C SER A 359 16.86 -17.53 7.57
N LEU A 360 15.60 -17.78 7.88
CA LEU A 360 15.09 -17.81 9.26
C LEU A 360 15.63 -19.02 10.04
N GLU A 361 15.68 -20.20 9.42
CA GLU A 361 16.27 -21.42 10.02
C GLU A 361 17.79 -21.26 10.25
N GLU A 362 18.50 -20.66 9.30
CA GLU A 362 19.92 -20.32 9.46
C GLU A 362 20.15 -19.28 10.57
N SER A 363 19.27 -18.29 10.68
CA SER A 363 19.32 -17.30 11.76
C SER A 363 18.95 -17.90 13.12
N GLY A 364 18.00 -18.83 13.16
CA GLY A 364 17.61 -19.60 14.34
C GLY A 364 18.77 -20.43 14.87
N SER A 365 19.39 -21.24 14.01
CA SER A 365 20.56 -22.05 14.37
C SER A 365 21.77 -21.20 14.82
N LYS A 366 21.98 -20.01 14.25
CA LYS A 366 22.97 -19.05 14.75
C LYS A 366 22.66 -18.55 16.16
N LYS A 367 21.38 -18.27 16.47
CA LYS A 367 20.95 -17.87 17.82
C LYS A 367 21.13 -19.00 18.82
N ASP A 368 20.76 -20.23 18.46
CA ASP A 368 20.93 -21.39 19.33
C ASP A 368 22.41 -21.61 19.68
N ARG A 369 23.31 -21.49 18.69
CA ARG A 369 24.76 -21.54 18.92
C ARG A 369 25.26 -20.42 19.85
N LEU A 370 24.73 -19.19 19.71
CA LEU A 370 25.09 -18.09 20.62
C LEU A 370 24.59 -18.34 22.04
N VAL A 371 23.37 -18.89 22.18
CA VAL A 371 22.80 -19.27 23.48
C VAL A 371 23.64 -20.40 24.11
N ASP A 372 24.06 -21.38 23.33
CA ASP A 372 24.92 -22.47 23.80
C ASP A 372 26.33 -21.99 24.13
N GLN A 373 26.88 -21.03 23.38
CA GLN A 373 28.13 -20.35 23.74
C GLN A 373 27.98 -19.56 25.04
N LEU A 374 26.87 -18.83 25.23
CA LEU A 374 26.57 -18.12 26.46
C LEU A 374 26.41 -19.07 27.64
N LYS A 375 25.67 -20.17 27.49
CA LYS A 375 25.54 -21.23 28.49
C LYS A 375 26.90 -21.85 28.80
N GLY A 376 27.70 -22.14 27.76
CA GLY A 376 29.06 -22.66 27.91
C GLY A 376 29.95 -21.70 28.68
N LEU A 377 29.91 -20.40 28.40
CA LEU A 377 30.65 -19.38 29.14
C LEU A 377 30.16 -19.27 30.58
N ILE A 378 28.85 -19.28 30.83
CA ILE A 378 28.26 -19.25 32.18
C ILE A 378 28.65 -20.50 32.99
N CYS A 379 28.65 -21.68 32.37
CA CYS A 379 29.04 -22.93 33.02
C CYS A 379 30.56 -23.09 33.16
N ALA A 380 31.34 -22.49 32.26
CA ALA A 380 32.81 -22.52 32.27
C ALA A 380 33.42 -21.39 33.08
N LEU A 381 32.63 -20.42 33.57
CA LEU A 381 33.08 -19.54 34.64
C LEU A 381 33.37 -20.45 35.85
N PRO A 382 34.64 -20.63 36.26
CA PRO A 382 34.90 -21.25 37.54
C PRO A 382 34.17 -20.43 38.59
N ALA A 383 33.76 -21.05 39.70
CA ALA A 383 33.29 -20.35 40.90
C ALA A 383 34.45 -19.52 41.48
N ALA A 384 34.91 -18.54 40.72
CA ALA A 384 35.97 -17.62 41.04
C ALA A 384 35.40 -16.71 42.12
N GLU A 385 35.99 -16.87 43.29
CA GLU A 385 35.74 -16.13 44.51
C GLU A 385 35.54 -14.64 44.20
N ASP A 386 34.38 -14.14 44.65
CA ASP A 386 33.89 -12.79 44.96
C ASP A 386 34.49 -11.47 44.38
N ASP A 387 35.61 -11.47 43.64
CA ASP A 387 36.32 -10.23 43.27
C ASP A 387 35.72 -9.54 42.03
N HIS A 388 35.06 -10.27 41.13
CA HIS A 388 34.40 -9.69 39.94
C HIS A 388 32.97 -9.18 40.19
N ARG A 389 32.41 -9.41 41.39
CA ARG A 389 31.08 -8.92 41.76
C ARG A 389 31.02 -7.39 41.76
N GLY A 390 32.12 -6.74 42.11
CA GLY A 390 32.25 -5.28 42.12
C GLY A 390 32.17 -4.68 40.72
N GLU A 391 32.87 -5.28 39.75
CA GLU A 391 32.94 -4.75 38.38
C GLU A 391 31.62 -4.92 37.62
N PHE A 392 30.95 -6.08 37.78
CA PHE A 392 29.60 -6.28 37.25
C PHE A 392 28.60 -5.29 37.85
N ALA A 393 28.64 -5.07 39.18
CA ALA A 393 27.78 -4.11 39.84
C ALA A 393 28.04 -2.67 39.36
N LEU A 394 29.29 -2.30 39.11
CA LEU A 394 29.66 -0.99 38.55
C LEU A 394 29.17 -0.83 37.10
N SER A 395 29.31 -1.85 36.26
CA SER A 395 28.81 -1.83 34.88
C SER A 395 27.29 -1.71 34.84
N VAL A 396 26.57 -2.50 35.65
CA VAL A 396 25.10 -2.47 35.75
C VAL A 396 24.63 -1.11 36.25
N ARG A 397 25.30 -0.52 37.25
CA ARG A 397 25.02 0.86 37.71
C ARG A 397 25.19 1.89 36.60
N GLY A 398 26.24 1.77 35.80
CA GLY A 398 26.50 2.63 34.64
C GLY A 398 25.36 2.59 33.63
N THR A 399 24.86 1.40 33.29
CA THR A 399 23.74 1.23 32.35
C THR A 399 22.39 1.72 32.88
N ILE A 400 22.13 1.63 34.19
CA ILE A 400 20.86 2.07 34.79
C ILE A 400 20.91 3.55 35.20
N GLY A 401 22.09 4.17 35.17
CA GLY A 401 22.27 5.59 35.51
C GLY A 401 22.22 5.87 37.02
N ILE A 402 22.44 4.85 37.86
CA ILE A 402 22.40 5.01 39.32
C ILE A 402 23.75 5.53 39.81
N ARG A 403 23.79 6.78 40.31
CA ARG A 403 24.98 7.38 40.91
C ARG A 403 25.02 7.12 42.43
N GLY A 404 26.12 6.57 42.94
CA GLY A 404 26.41 6.39 44.38
C GLY A 404 26.68 4.95 44.83
N ASN A 405 27.23 4.80 46.04
CA ASN A 405 27.49 3.50 46.68
C ASN A 405 26.22 2.94 47.31
N LEU A 406 25.40 2.28 46.50
CA LEU A 406 24.13 1.69 46.93
C LEU A 406 24.23 0.18 47.12
N ASN A 407 23.52 -0.32 48.13
CA ASN A 407 23.51 -1.73 48.52
C ASN A 407 23.02 -2.61 47.35
N ALA A 408 23.56 -3.82 47.18
CA ALA A 408 23.26 -4.68 46.02
C ALA A 408 21.75 -4.97 45.84
N LEU A 409 21.02 -5.07 46.96
CA LEU A 409 19.56 -5.21 46.98
C LEU A 409 18.82 -4.03 46.34
N PHE A 410 19.38 -2.81 46.43
CA PHE A 410 18.81 -1.63 45.79
C PHE A 410 19.00 -1.67 44.27
N VAL A 411 20.18 -2.12 43.80
CA VAL A 411 20.43 -2.30 42.36
C VAL A 411 19.47 -3.33 41.78
N VAL A 412 19.25 -4.46 42.47
CA VAL A 412 18.28 -5.48 42.03
C VAL A 412 16.86 -4.91 41.96
N LYS A 413 16.42 -4.13 42.96
CA LYS A 413 15.10 -3.48 42.93
C LYS A 413 14.95 -2.49 41.78
N GLU A 414 15.98 -1.70 41.46
CA GLU A 414 15.93 -0.77 40.32
C GLU A 414 16.00 -1.49 38.97
N VAL A 415 16.76 -2.58 38.85
CA VAL A 415 16.71 -3.46 37.67
C VAL A 415 15.30 -4.01 37.48
N GLU A 416 14.67 -4.51 38.54
CA GLU A 416 13.32 -5.08 38.49
C GLU A 416 12.28 -4.01 38.13
N LYS A 417 12.45 -2.78 38.63
CA LYS A 417 11.61 -1.62 38.28
C LYS A 417 11.81 -1.20 36.82
N PHE A 418 13.05 -1.20 36.33
CA PHE A 418 13.36 -0.90 34.94
C PHE A 418 12.74 -1.94 33.99
N ILE A 419 12.88 -3.24 34.31
CA ILE A 419 12.26 -4.34 33.56
C ILE A 419 10.74 -4.19 33.54
N ARG A 420 10.11 -3.91 34.70
CA ARG A 420 8.68 -3.64 34.77
C ARG A 420 8.26 -2.47 33.90
N LYS A 421 8.99 -1.36 33.94
CA LYS A 421 8.73 -0.18 33.10
C LYS A 421 8.87 -0.49 31.60
N CYS A 422 9.88 -1.27 31.21
CA CYS A 422 10.02 -1.74 29.83
C CYS A 422 8.84 -2.63 29.41
N HIS A 423 8.38 -3.52 30.29
CA HIS A 423 7.27 -4.42 30.00
C HIS A 423 5.92 -3.68 29.96
N GLU A 424 5.72 -2.70 30.85
CA GLU A 424 4.58 -1.78 30.82
C GLU A 424 4.58 -0.94 29.55
N LEU A 425 5.74 -0.42 29.12
CA LEU A 425 5.86 0.31 27.87
C LEU A 425 5.58 -0.58 26.66
N GLU A 426 6.07 -1.81 26.65
CA GLU A 426 5.80 -2.76 25.58
C GLU A 426 4.33 -3.18 25.54
N SER A 427 3.73 -3.44 26.71
CA SER A 427 2.30 -3.71 26.86
C SER A 427 1.46 -2.51 26.42
N PHE A 428 1.86 -1.29 26.79
CA PHE A 428 1.26 -0.05 26.33
C PHE A 428 1.38 0.09 24.81
N LEU A 429 2.55 -0.13 24.20
CA LEU A 429 2.70 -0.07 22.74
C LEU A 429 1.89 -1.15 22.00
N ARG A 430 1.66 -2.32 22.64
CA ARG A 430 0.79 -3.38 22.10
C ARG A 430 -0.70 -3.07 22.26
N SER A 431 -1.08 -2.37 23.32
CA SER A 431 -2.48 -2.05 23.67
C SER A 431 -2.93 -0.67 23.19
N ALA A 432 -2.01 0.25 22.96
CA ALA A 432 -2.17 1.46 22.18
C ALA A 432 -2.36 1.03 20.73
N SER A 433 -3.55 0.52 20.41
CA SER A 433 -4.00 0.54 19.04
C SER A 433 -3.93 2.01 18.64
N LEU A 434 -3.11 2.34 17.63
CA LEU A 434 -3.22 3.60 16.90
C LEU A 434 -4.72 3.80 16.66
N ALA A 435 -5.30 4.81 17.31
CA ALA A 435 -6.72 5.08 17.21
C ALA A 435 -7.07 5.04 15.72
N ASP A 436 -8.09 4.25 15.39
CA ASP A 436 -8.52 4.04 14.02
C ASP A 436 -8.61 5.39 13.31
N ILE A 437 -7.78 5.57 12.27
CA ILE A 437 -7.80 6.72 11.36
C ILE A 437 -9.17 6.80 10.61
N ALA A 438 -10.09 5.87 10.89
CA ALA A 438 -11.43 5.82 10.34
C ALA A 438 -12.39 6.89 10.91
N ALA A 439 -12.05 7.57 12.01
CA ALA A 439 -12.78 8.77 12.42
C ALA A 439 -12.08 10.01 11.86
N THR A 440 -12.14 10.17 10.53
CA THR A 440 -11.80 11.45 9.88
C THR A 440 -12.70 12.53 10.46
N SER A 441 -12.11 13.42 11.25
CA SER A 441 -12.71 14.71 11.59
C SER A 441 -13.10 15.42 10.29
N GLU A 442 -14.20 16.19 10.25
CA GLU A 442 -14.57 17.01 9.08
C GLU A 442 -13.40 17.94 8.64
N ASP A 443 -12.51 18.30 9.57
CA ASP A 443 -11.29 19.06 9.30
C ASP A 443 -10.24 18.28 8.47
N ASP A 444 -10.18 16.95 8.63
CA ASP A 444 -9.26 16.09 7.86
C ASP A 444 -9.74 15.87 6.43
N GLU A 445 -11.07 15.86 6.21
CA GLU A 445 -11.66 15.78 4.87
C GLU A 445 -11.37 17.07 4.08
N ILE A 446 -11.44 18.23 4.72
CA ILE A 446 -11.03 19.52 4.14
C ILE A 446 -9.52 19.55 3.85
N LEU A 447 -8.68 18.97 4.70
CA LEU A 447 -7.24 18.86 4.47
C LEU A 447 -6.91 17.92 3.30
N LEU A 448 -7.61 16.79 3.18
CA LEU A 448 -7.46 15.84 2.06
C LEU A 448 -7.93 16.45 0.73
N ASP A 449 -9.06 17.17 0.75
CA ASP A 449 -9.60 17.89 -0.41
C ASP A 449 -8.70 19.04 -0.85
N ASN A 450 -7.93 19.64 0.05
CA ASN A 450 -6.91 20.63 -0.30
C ASN A 450 -5.56 20.00 -0.72
N TYR A 451 -5.25 18.80 -0.22
CA TYR A 451 -4.01 18.10 -0.54
C TYR A 451 -4.01 17.54 -1.97
N HIS A 452 -5.12 16.97 -2.43
CA HIS A 452 -5.25 16.44 -3.79
C HIS A 452 -5.02 17.47 -4.93
N PRO A 453 -5.61 18.67 -4.91
CA PRO A 453 -5.35 19.67 -5.94
C PRO A 453 -3.93 20.25 -5.81
N ASN A 454 -3.38 20.37 -4.61
CA ASN A 454 -2.00 20.86 -4.43
C ASN A 454 -0.96 19.86 -4.91
N THR A 455 -1.16 18.56 -4.66
CA THR A 455 -0.31 17.49 -5.21
C THR A 455 -0.45 17.38 -6.72
N LYS A 456 -1.66 17.51 -7.28
CA LYS A 456 -1.85 17.57 -8.73
C LYS A 456 -1.12 18.76 -9.36
N LYS A 457 -1.21 19.96 -8.76
CA LYS A 457 -0.49 21.15 -9.22
C LYS A 457 1.03 20.98 -9.13
N SER A 458 1.55 20.35 -8.08
CA SER A 458 2.99 20.10 -7.95
C SER A 458 3.47 19.08 -8.96
N GLN A 459 2.69 18.02 -9.21
CA GLN A 459 2.97 17.02 -10.25
C GLN A 459 2.94 17.63 -11.65
N GLU A 460 1.96 18.49 -11.97
CA GLU A 460 1.90 19.20 -13.25
C GLU A 460 3.10 20.14 -13.45
N LYS A 461 3.55 20.83 -12.39
CA LYS A 461 4.78 21.64 -12.44
C LYS A 461 6.02 20.78 -12.66
N ALA A 462 6.14 19.66 -11.97
CA ALA A 462 7.24 18.71 -12.13
C ALA A 462 7.27 18.13 -13.55
N PHE A 463 6.10 17.75 -14.09
CA PHE A 463 5.96 17.26 -15.45
C PHE A 463 6.39 18.31 -16.48
N LYS A 464 5.89 19.55 -16.39
CA LYS A 464 6.30 20.65 -17.28
C LYS A 464 7.81 20.92 -17.22
N LEU A 465 8.42 20.81 -16.03
CA LEU A 465 9.85 21.01 -15.86
C LEU A 465 10.67 19.86 -16.46
N LEU A 466 10.19 18.63 -16.34
CA LEU A 466 10.77 17.45 -16.99
C LEU A 466 10.67 17.55 -18.52
N THR A 467 9.50 17.90 -19.07
CA THR A 467 9.33 18.09 -20.52
C THR A 467 10.30 19.14 -21.05
N ARG A 468 10.40 20.30 -20.39
CA ARG A 468 11.38 21.34 -20.77
C ARG A 468 12.83 20.88 -20.66
N LYS A 469 13.17 20.00 -19.71
CA LYS A 469 14.53 19.45 -19.59
C LYS A 469 14.82 18.46 -20.72
N VAL A 470 13.83 17.66 -21.13
CA VAL A 470 13.94 16.75 -22.27
C VAL A 470 14.12 17.54 -23.57
N GLU A 471 13.28 18.55 -23.81
CA GLU A 471 13.41 19.44 -24.99
C GLU A 471 14.79 20.13 -25.03
N LYS A 472 15.32 20.57 -23.88
CA LYS A 472 16.67 21.14 -23.80
C LYS A 472 17.77 20.12 -24.06
N ALA A 473 17.60 18.86 -23.63
CA ALA A 473 18.54 17.79 -23.91
C ALA A 473 18.54 17.44 -25.40
N GLU A 474 17.37 17.36 -26.03
CA GLU A 474 17.21 17.15 -27.48
C GLU A 474 17.84 18.29 -28.28
N MET A 475 17.63 19.54 -27.89
CA MET A 475 18.30 20.70 -28.50
C MET A 475 19.83 20.63 -28.32
N GLY A 476 20.30 20.17 -27.16
CA GLY A 476 21.73 19.92 -26.91
C GLY A 476 22.31 18.83 -27.82
N LEU A 477 21.56 17.76 -28.07
CA LEU A 477 21.97 16.70 -29.01
C LEU A 477 22.03 17.22 -30.45
N SER A 478 21.06 18.03 -30.87
CA SER A 478 21.10 18.69 -32.19
C SER A 478 22.35 19.57 -32.35
N LEU A 479 22.71 20.35 -31.32
CA LEU A 479 23.92 21.18 -31.35
C LEU A 479 25.21 20.35 -31.44
N VAL A 480 25.27 19.19 -30.76
CA VAL A 480 26.42 18.29 -30.89
C VAL A 480 26.54 17.77 -32.32
N GLN A 481 25.41 17.40 -32.93
CA GLN A 481 25.37 16.94 -34.31
C GLN A 481 25.80 18.04 -35.30
N ASP A 482 25.33 19.28 -35.11
CA ASP A 482 25.75 20.44 -35.91
C ASP A 482 27.27 20.69 -35.80
N ILE A 483 27.84 20.55 -34.59
CA ILE A 483 29.30 20.68 -34.37
C ILE A 483 30.04 19.55 -35.08
N GLU A 484 29.56 18.31 -35.01
CA GLU A 484 30.17 17.18 -35.71
C GLU A 484 30.13 17.36 -37.23
N ASP A 485 29.03 17.89 -37.78
CA ASP A 485 28.88 18.23 -39.19
C ASP A 485 29.85 19.34 -39.60
N LEU A 486 29.93 20.42 -38.82
CA LEU A 486 30.85 21.52 -39.06
C LEU A 486 32.32 21.06 -38.98
N MET A 487 32.63 20.14 -38.07
CA MET A 487 33.94 19.49 -38.00
C MET A 487 34.24 18.62 -39.23
N ARG A 488 33.24 17.89 -39.75
CA ARG A 488 33.38 17.12 -40.99
C ARG A 488 33.64 18.05 -42.18
N GLU A 489 32.85 19.10 -42.34
CA GLU A 489 33.02 20.10 -43.39
C GLU A 489 34.40 20.78 -43.31
N THR A 490 34.82 21.21 -42.12
CA THR A 490 36.14 21.81 -41.91
C THR A 490 37.26 20.86 -42.33
N ARG A 491 37.16 19.56 -42.02
CA ARG A 491 38.13 18.55 -42.49
C ARG A 491 38.13 18.41 -44.01
N THR A 492 36.98 18.53 -44.68
CA THR A 492 36.94 18.47 -46.15
C THR A 492 37.56 19.69 -46.81
N ILE A 493 37.45 20.87 -46.19
CA ILE A 493 38.05 22.12 -46.69
C ILE A 493 39.57 22.10 -46.47
N VAL A 494 40.01 21.71 -45.27
CA VAL A 494 41.45 21.67 -44.91
C VAL A 494 42.17 20.49 -45.57
N GLY A 495 41.46 19.42 -45.93
CA GLY A 495 42.03 18.18 -46.47
C GLY A 495 42.23 18.12 -47.99
N LYS A 496 42.19 19.25 -48.71
CA LYS A 496 42.35 19.29 -50.18
C LYS A 496 43.55 20.11 -50.70
N GLU A 497 44.40 20.64 -49.82
CA GLU A 497 45.60 21.42 -50.21
C GLU A 497 46.92 20.83 -49.67
N LEU A 498 47.02 19.51 -49.58
CA LEU A 498 48.32 18.82 -49.41
C LEU A 498 48.51 17.75 -50.48
#